data_AF-A0A7W7ANA4-F1
#
_entry.id   AF-A0A7W7ANA4-F1
#
_cell.length_a   1.000
_cell.length_b   1.000
_cell.length_c   1.000
_cell.angle_alpha   90.00
_cell.angle_beta   90.00
_cell.angle_gamma   90.00
#
_symmetry.space_group_name_H-M   'P 1'
#
loop_
_entity.id
_entity.type
_entity.pdbx_description
1 polymer ?
#
loop_
_entity_poly.entity_id
_entity_poly.type
_entity_poly.pdbx_seq_one_letter_code
_entity_poly.pdbx_strand_id
1 'polypeptide(L)' 'MERFLLFIRDVDGRDQTDVHPSERSARTALAAYVRSRSEPNADVVPLHDDDAIDSYFAARDAAYVIARLTKTMRREGDPA' A
#
# COMPACT_ATOMS: atom_id res chain seq x y z
N MET A 1 16.53 -7.34 -9.50
CA MET A 1 15.98 -6.24 -8.69
C MET A 1 14.54 -6.58 -8.38
N GLU A 2 14.20 -6.75 -7.11
CA GLU A 2 12.82 -6.92 -6.67
C GLU A 2 12.11 -5.56 -6.73
N ARG A 3 10.81 -5.57 -6.98
CA ARG A 3 9.95 -4.38 -6.94
C ARG A 3 8.67 -4.76 -6.21
N PHE A 4 8.06 -3.79 -5.55
CA PHE A 4 6.83 -3.99 -4.79
C PHE A 4 5.78 -3.01 -5.27
N LEU A 5 4.60 -3.51 -5.63
CA LEU A 5 3.44 -2.69 -5.97
C LEU A 5 2.69 -2.40 -4.67
N LEU A 6 2.48 -1.12 -4.37
CA LEU A 6 1.49 -0.64 -3.45
C LEU A 6 0.22 -0.30 -4.25
N PHE A 7 -0.90 -0.92 -3.90
CA PHE A 7 -2.23 -0.57 -4.41
C PHE A 7 -3.09 -0.14 -3.22
N ILE A 8 -3.80 0.98 -3.37
CA ILE A 8 -4.76 1.50 -2.39
C ILE A 8 -6.06 1.80 -3.12
N ARG A 9 -7.17 1.27 -2.62
CA ARG A 9 -8.53 1.67 -2.96
C ARG A 9 -9.06 2.54 -1.85
N ASP A 10 -9.24 3.82 -2.15
CA ASP A 10 -9.78 4.80 -1.20
C ASP A 10 -11.32 4.81 -1.20
N VAL A 11 -11.91 5.41 -0.16
CA VAL A 11 -13.37 5.51 0.05
C VAL A 11 -14.12 6.18 -1.09
N ASP A 12 -13.45 7.08 -1.82
CA ASP A 12 -14.01 7.79 -2.96
C ASP A 12 -13.98 6.97 -4.26
N GLY A 13 -13.62 5.67 -4.19
CA GLY A 13 -13.40 4.82 -5.35
C GLY A 13 -12.16 5.23 -6.16
N ARG A 14 -11.25 6.01 -5.57
CA ARG A 14 -9.99 6.41 -6.19
C ARG A 14 -8.93 5.36 -5.92
N ASP A 15 -8.51 4.69 -6.98
CA ASP A 15 -7.42 3.74 -6.95
C ASP A 15 -6.08 4.47 -7.09
N GLN A 16 -5.14 4.21 -6.17
CA GLN A 16 -3.77 4.72 -6.20
C GLN A 16 -2.79 3.56 -6.30
N THR A 17 -1.82 3.67 -7.21
CA THR A 17 -0.77 2.67 -7.41
C THR A 17 0.62 3.31 -7.40
N ASP A 18 1.55 2.70 -6.69
CA ASP A 18 2.97 3.08 -6.68
C ASP A 18 3.88 1.85 -6.67
N VAL A 19 5.09 1.97 -7.25
CA VAL A 19 6.07 0.89 -7.34
C VAL A 19 7.33 1.27 -6.58
N HIS A 20 7.63 0.48 -5.56
CA HIS A 20 8.74 0.71 -4.64
C HIS A 20 9.88 -0.28 -4.84
N PRO A 21 11.12 0.12 -4.52
CA PRO A 21 12.30 -0.75 -4.61
C PRO A 21 12.33 -1.82 -3.50
N SER A 22 11.52 -1.69 -2.44
CA SER A 22 11.44 -2.62 -1.32
C SER A 22 10.06 -2.59 -0.65
N GLU A 23 9.71 -3.68 0.05
CA GLU A 23 8.48 -3.75 0.84
C GLU A 23 8.45 -2.67 1.93
N ARG A 24 9.58 -2.43 2.59
CA ARG A 24 9.71 -1.38 3.62
C ARG A 24 9.35 -0.01 3.05
N SER A 25 9.84 0.32 1.85
CA SER A 25 9.50 1.59 1.20
C SER A 25 8.01 1.70 0.86
N ALA A 26 7.37 0.60 0.44
CA ALA A 26 5.93 0.55 0.20
C ALA A 26 5.13 0.76 1.50
N ARG A 27 5.55 0.13 2.61
CA ARG A 27 4.93 0.33 3.94
C ARG A 27 5.07 1.77 4.43
N THR A 28 6.24 2.38 4.26
CA THR A 28 6.43 3.80 4.61
C THR A 28 5.53 4.73 3.80
N ALA A 29 5.34 4.46 2.50
CA ALA A 29 4.43 5.23 1.65
C ALA A 29 2.96 5.05 2.08
N LEU A 30 2.55 3.83 2.43
CA LEU A 30 1.23 3.53 2.96
C LEU A 30 0.94 4.28 4.28
N ALA A 31 1.89 4.26 5.22
CA ALA A 31 1.75 5.00 6.48
C ALA A 31 1.64 6.52 6.24
N ALA A 32 2.44 7.07 5.33
CA ALA A 32 2.36 8.49 4.95
C ALA A 32 1.00 8.84 4.32
N TYR A 33 0.48 7.97 3.45
CA TYR A 33 -0.85 8.11 2.87
C TYR A 33 -1.92 8.18 3.96
N VAL A 34 -1.95 7.20 4.89
CA VAL A 34 -2.90 7.14 6.00
C VAL A 34 -2.83 8.41 6.87
N ARG A 35 -1.62 8.87 7.19
CA ARG A 35 -1.42 10.11 7.97
C ARG A 35 -1.93 11.35 7.24
N SER A 36 -1.76 11.44 5.93
CA SER A 36 -2.26 12.59 5.15
C SER A 36 -3.79 12.66 5.04
N ARG A 37 -4.46 11.51 5.18
CA ARG A 37 -5.94 11.38 5.10
C ARG A 37 -6.62 11.37 6.47
N SER A 38 -5.85 11.15 7.52
CA SER A 38 -6.31 11.30 8.90
C SER A 38 -6.04 12.75 9.30
N GLU A 39 -7.05 13.60 9.23
CA GLU A 39 -6.93 15.02 9.60
C GLU A 39 -6.25 15.20 10.97
N PRO A 40 -5.58 16.35 11.21
CA PRO A 40 -4.95 16.67 12.49
C PRO A 40 -6.01 17.04 13.54
N ASN A 41 -6.92 16.12 13.87
CA ASN A 41 -7.72 16.27 15.08
C ASN A 41 -6.85 15.87 16.28
N ALA A 42 -6.64 16.87 17.14
CA ALA A 42 -5.50 17.08 18.02
C ALA A 42 -5.39 16.15 19.26
N ASP A 43 -5.97 14.95 19.24
CA ASP A 43 -5.94 14.04 20.40
C ASP A 43 -5.62 12.57 20.06
N VAL A 44 -5.18 12.28 18.84
CA VAL A 44 -4.76 10.92 18.48
C VAL A 44 -3.34 10.71 18.98
N VAL A 45 -3.21 9.98 20.10
CA VAL A 45 -1.96 9.36 20.56
C VAL A 45 -1.24 8.79 19.33
N PRO A 46 0.06 9.05 19.13
CA PRO A 46 0.78 8.51 17.98
C PRO A 46 0.69 6.98 18.01
N LEU A 47 -0.22 6.43 17.21
CA LEU A 47 -0.33 5.02 16.94
C LEU A 47 0.94 4.59 16.19
N HIS A 48 1.41 3.38 16.45
CA HIS A 48 2.39 2.76 15.57
C HIS A 48 1.79 2.67 14.16
N ASP A 49 2.65 2.74 13.14
CA ASP A 49 2.21 2.81 11.74
C ASP A 49 1.24 1.69 11.36
N ASP A 50 1.48 0.48 11.89
CA ASP A 50 0.60 -0.66 11.66
C ASP A 50 -0.79 -0.46 12.29
N ASP A 51 -0.88 0.03 13.53
CA ASP A 51 -2.18 0.27 14.20
C ASP A 51 -2.97 1.40 13.52
N ALA A 52 -2.27 2.44 13.02
CA ALA A 52 -2.88 3.53 12.29
C ALA A 52 -3.44 3.07 10.93
N ILE A 53 -2.69 2.21 10.24
CA ILE A 53 -3.13 1.58 8.98
C ILE A 53 -4.36 0.72 9.25
N ASP A 54 -4.30 -0.20 10.20
CA ASP A 54 -5.42 -1.09 10.53
C ASP A 54 -6.67 -0.30 10.90
N SER A 55 -6.53 0.74 11.74
CA SER A 55 -7.64 1.61 12.13
C SER A 55 -8.23 2.37 10.94
N TYR A 56 -7.39 2.90 10.05
CA TYR A 56 -7.84 3.63 8.86
C TYR A 56 -8.70 2.74 7.95
N PHE A 57 -8.22 1.55 7.62
CA PHE A 57 -8.87 0.63 6.68
C PHE A 57 -10.01 -0.17 7.32
N ALA A 58 -10.04 -0.34 8.65
CA ALA A 58 -11.18 -0.94 9.35
C ALA A 58 -12.36 0.04 9.48
N ALA A 59 -12.08 1.33 9.68
CA ALA A 59 -13.12 2.36 9.85
C ALA A 59 -13.73 2.85 8.54
N ARG A 60 -13.08 2.56 7.41
CA ARG A 60 -13.41 3.07 6.08
C ARG A 60 -13.64 1.91 5.12
N ASP A 61 -14.54 2.07 4.15
CA ASP A 61 -14.66 1.12 3.02
C ASP A 61 -13.50 1.32 2.04
N ALA A 62 -12.29 1.08 2.53
CA ALA A 62 -11.03 1.24 1.82
C ALA A 62 -10.23 -0.07 1.94
N ALA A 63 -9.33 -0.31 0.99
CA ALA A 63 -8.47 -1.49 1.00
C ALA A 63 -7.06 -1.16 0.50
N TYR A 64 -6.07 -1.95 0.91
CA TYR A 64 -4.73 -1.87 0.34
C TYR A 64 -4.11 -3.24 0.11
N VAL A 65 -3.13 -3.29 -0.79
CA VAL A 65 -2.31 -4.47 -1.06
C VAL A 65 -0.87 -4.02 -1.29
N ILE A 66 0.08 -4.75 -0.70
CA ILE A 66 1.50 -4.68 -1.06
C ILE A 66 1.89 -6.02 -1.67
N ALA A 67 2.27 -6.03 -2.96
CA ALA A 67 2.58 -7.24 -3.70
C ALA A 67 4.00 -7.20 -4.26
N ARG A 68 4.75 -8.30 -4.14
CA ARG A 68 6.04 -8.46 -4.80
C ARG A 68 5.86 -8.67 -6.31
N LEU A 69 6.40 -7.77 -7.11
CA LEU A 69 6.43 -7.88 -8.56
C LEU A 69 7.55 -8.84 -8.97
N THR A 70 7.16 -10.00 -9.49
CA THR A 70 8.06 -10.94 -10.15
C THR A 70 7.80 -10.87 -11.64
N LYS A 71 8.83 -10.57 -12.44
CA LYS A 71 8.74 -10.72 -13.89
C LYS A 71 8.65 -12.22 -14.16
N THR A 72 7.47 -12.72 -14.51
CA THR A 72 7.38 -14.02 -15.15
C THR A 72 8.13 -13.90 -16.47
N MET A 73 9.32 -14.49 -16.52
CA MET A 73 9.98 -14.75 -17.79
C MET A 73 9.03 -15.70 -18.53
N ARG A 74 8.24 -15.20 -19.46
CA ARG A 74 7.66 -16.06 -20.48
C ARG A 74 8.88 -16.69 -21.15
N ARG A 75 9.10 -18.00 -20.98
CA ARG A 75 10.10 -18.70 -21.79
C ARG A 75 9.64 -18.53 -23.23
N GLU A 76 10.31 -17.64 -23.94
CA GLU A 76 10.21 -17.56 -25.39
C GLU A 76 10.88 -18.82 -25.92
N GLY A 77 10.07 -19.89 -26.10
CA GLY A 77 10.56 -21.17 -26.61
C GLY A 77 9.98 -22.43 -25.96
N ASP A 78 8.68 -22.50 -25.66
CA ASP A 78 8.00 -23.80 -25.61
C ASP A 78 7.28 -24.05 -26.96
N PRO A 79 7.90 -24.78 -27.90
CA PRO A 79 7.17 -25.61 -28.82
C PRO A 79 7.10 -27.03 -28.25
N ALA A 80 5.89 -27.53 -28.02
CA ALA A 80 5.54 -28.93 -28.15
C ALA A 80 4.05 -29.04 -28.48
#